data_AF-A0A5Q2VJV5-F1
#
_entry.id   AF-A0A5Q2VJV5-F1
#
_cell.length_a   1.000
_cell.length_b   1.000
_cell.length_c   1.000
_cell.angle_alpha   90.00
_cell.angle_beta   90.00
_cell.angle_gamma   90.00
#
_symmetry.space_group_name_H-M   'P 1'
#
loop_
_entity.id
_entity.type
_entity.pdbx_description
1 polymer ?
#
loop_
_entity_poly.entity_id
_entity_poly.type
_entity_poly.pdbx_seq_one_letter_code
_entity_poly.pdbx_strand_id
1 'polypeptide(L)' 'MRITPELKEQLEAEANKDNVSLANWIKELARQELKRRGIEPKG' A
#
# COMPACT_ATOMS: atom_id res chain seq x y z
N MET A 1 5.40 -1.81 -13.65
CA MET A 1 6.05 -2.27 -12.40
C MET A 1 5.93 -3.78 -12.38
N ARG A 2 7.04 -4.53 -12.55
CA ARG A 2 7.00 -6.00 -12.42
C ARG A 2 7.06 -6.31 -10.93
N ILE A 3 5.88 -6.46 -10.33
CA ILE A 3 5.73 -7.08 -9.02
C ILE A 3 5.69 -8.59 -9.29
N THR A 4 6.53 -9.36 -8.62
CA THR A 4 6.47 -10.83 -8.67
C THR A 4 5.10 -11.29 -8.18
N PRO A 5 4.52 -12.34 -8.77
CA PRO A 5 3.19 -12.82 -8.40
C PRO A 5 3.09 -13.13 -6.90
N GLU A 6 4.14 -13.71 -6.31
CA GLU A 6 4.21 -13.99 -4.87
C GLU A 6 4.07 -12.74 -4.00
N LEU A 7 4.76 -11.66 -4.36
CA LEU A 7 4.67 -10.39 -3.63
C LEU A 7 3.29 -9.75 -3.81
N LYS A 8 2.68 -9.88 -5.01
CA LYS A 8 1.33 -9.40 -5.27
C LYS A 8 0.31 -10.12 -4.39
N GLU A 9 0.40 -11.44 -4.26
CA GLU A 9 -0.49 -12.23 -3.41
C GLU A 9 -0.38 -11.87 -1.93
N GLN A 10 0.85 -11.65 -1.43
CA GLN A 10 1.06 -11.18 -0.05
C GLN A 10 0.40 -9.81 0.18
N LEU A 11 0.59 -8.87 -0.75
CA LEU A 11 0.00 -7.55 -0.64
C LEU A 11 -1.53 -7.60 -0.76
N GLU A 12 -2.09 -8.46 -1.62
CA GLU A 12 -3.54 -8.66 -1.73
C GLU A 12 -4.13 -9.31 -0.48
N ALA A 13 -3.43 -10.25 0.16
CA ALA A 13 -3.87 -10.88 1.39
C ALA A 13 -3.99 -9.86 2.53
N GLU A 14 -2.98 -8.99 2.70
CA GLU A 14 -3.01 -7.92 3.71
C GLU A 14 -4.08 -6.87 3.39
N ALA A 15 -4.18 -6.44 2.12
CA ALA A 15 -5.22 -5.51 1.69
C ALA A 15 -6.65 -6.06 1.95
N ASN A 16 -6.86 -7.36 1.71
CA ASN A 16 -8.13 -8.02 2.01
C ASN A 16 -8.41 -8.10 3.51
N LYS A 17 -7.40 -8.27 4.37
CA LYS A 17 -7.57 -8.21 5.84
C LYS A 17 -8.06 -6.83 6.29
N ASP A 18 -7.53 -5.78 5.68
CA ASP A 18 -7.96 -4.39 5.91
C ASP A 18 -9.27 -4.04 5.17
N ASN A 19 -9.91 -4.99 4.49
CA ASN A 19 -11.14 -4.82 3.71
C ASN A 19 -11.05 -3.73 2.62
N VAL A 20 -9.86 -3.51 2.07
CA VAL A 20 -9.60 -2.51 1.04
C VAL A 20 -8.98 -3.13 -0.21
N SER A 21 -9.18 -2.49 -1.35
CA SER A 21 -8.47 -2.89 -2.58
C SER A 21 -6.95 -2.69 -2.41
N LEU A 22 -6.15 -3.59 -2.98
CA LEU A 22 -4.68 -3.50 -3.05
C LEU A 22 -4.19 -2.08 -3.42
N ALA A 23 -4.86 -1.43 -4.38
CA ALA A 23 -4.48 -0.09 -4.81
C ALA A 23 -4.70 0.98 -3.73
N ASN A 24 -5.78 0.88 -2.95
CA ASN A 24 -6.04 1.80 -1.83
C ASN A 24 -5.10 1.51 -0.66
N TRP A 25 -4.86 0.24 -0.37
CA TRP A 25 -3.92 -0.18 0.66
C TRP A 25 -2.50 0.34 0.40
N ILE A 26 -1.99 0.24 -0.84
CA ILE A 26 -0.68 0.79 -1.20
C ILE A 26 -0.65 2.32 -1.09
N LYS A 27 -1.74 3.02 -1.45
CA LYS A 27 -1.81 4.48 -1.30
C LYS A 27 -1.72 4.90 0.18
N GLU A 28 -2.45 4.22 1.05
CA GLU A 28 -2.39 4.44 2.50
C GLU A 28 -0.98 4.21 3.03
N LEU A 29 -0.36 3.09 2.65
CA LEU A 29 1.02 2.77 3.03
C LEU A 29 2.01 3.85 2.56
N ALA A 30 1.87 4.31 1.31
CA ALA A 30 2.70 5.38 0.77
C ALA A 30 2.49 6.70 1.51
N ARG A 31 1.25 7.06 1.85
CA ARG A 31 0.95 8.25 2.65
C ARG A 31 1.56 8.16 4.05
N GLN A 32 1.50 7.00 4.69
CA GLN A 32 2.11 6.79 6.00
C GLN A 32 3.63 6.90 5.94
N GLU A 33 4.27 6.31 4.94
CA GLU A 33 5.72 6.40 4.76
C GLU A 33 6.16 7.84 4.45
N LEU A 34 5.38 8.61 3.66
CA LEU A 34 5.61 10.04 3.45
C LEU A 34 5.55 10.81 4.78
N LYS A 35 4.49 10.61 5.58
CA LYS A 35 4.36 11.22 6.91
C LYS A 35 5.53 10.85 7.83
N ARG A 36 5.98 9.58 7.79
CA ARG A 36 7.12 9.08 8.58
C ARG A 36 8.43 9.78 8.21
N ARG A 37 8.55 10.21 6.95
CA ARG A 37 9.68 11.00 6.44
C ARG A 37 9.50 12.52 6.63
N GLY A 38 8.44 12.95 7.30
CA GLY A 38 8.12 14.36 7.52
C GLY A 38 7.55 15.07 6.29
N ILE A 39 7.11 14.32 5.29
CA ILE A 39 6.50 14.86 4.07
C ILE A 39 4.99 14.78 4.22
N GLU A 40 4.31 15.93 4.13
CA GLU A 40 2.85 15.96 4.10
C GLU A 40 2.35 15.38 2.77
N PRO A 41 1.61 14.25 2.80
CA PRO A 41 1.06 13.67 1.58
C PRO A 41 0.04 14.62 0.99
N LYS A 42 0.30 15.07 -0.24
CA LYS A 42 -0.62 15.90 -1.00
C LYS A 42 -1.56 15.00 -1.81
N GLY A 43 -2.81 14.87 -1.37
CA GLY A 43 -3.88 14.12 -2.05
C GLY A 43 -4.43 12.91 -1.30
#